data_AF-A0A560AP11-F1
#
_entry.id   AF-A0A560AP11-F1
#
_cell.length_a   1.000
_cell.length_b   1.000
_cell.length_c   1.000
_cell.angle_alpha   90.00
_cell.angle_beta   90.00
_cell.angle_gamma   90.00
#
_symmetry.space_group_name_H-M   'P 1'
#
loop_
_entity.id
_entity.type
_entity.pdbx_description
1 polymer ?
#
loop_
_entity_poly.entity_id
_entity_poly.type
_entity_poly.pdbx_seq_one_letter_code
_entity_poly.pdbx_strand_id
1 'polypeptide(L)'
;MTSIRLNGAFQDAVANITLAVAQDPNLVALVMRWNEDDALLWTLRSLPNGQNTVPGGGAAHAEEALIVNWAGYVAQNNGQEPNIVEILLTKSPCLDRSPERQMLGEAWTRGCSSKLRQFILDKPINDWRICFLAYYQEDIRIEAQAYGAVAEFAGIPQADVYLWADRHRG
;
A
#
# COMPACT_ATOMS: atom_id res chain seq x y z
N MET A 1 -18.56 3.93 6.86
CA MET A 1 -17.22 3.48 6.45
C MET A 1 -16.91 2.20 7.20
N THR A 2 -16.59 1.12 6.47
CA THR A 2 -16.23 -0.16 7.05
C THR A 2 -14.70 -0.18 7.21
N SER A 3 -14.21 -0.34 8.44
CA SER A 3 -12.78 -0.47 8.69
C SER A 3 -12.29 -1.89 8.41
N ILE A 4 -10.98 -2.02 8.15
CA ILE A 4 -10.32 -3.31 7.92
C ILE A 4 -10.47 -4.18 9.16
N ARG A 5 -10.87 -5.45 8.99
CA ARG A 5 -10.92 -6.45 10.07
C ARG A 5 -9.75 -7.40 9.95
N LEU A 6 -8.95 -7.52 11.01
CA LEU A 6 -7.92 -8.55 11.13
C LEU A 6 -8.57 -9.85 11.58
N ASN A 7 -8.58 -10.83 10.71
CA ASN A 7 -9.06 -12.18 10.96
C ASN A 7 -8.31 -13.18 10.07
N GLY A 8 -8.35 -14.45 10.48
CA GLY A 8 -7.83 -15.57 9.70
C GLY A 8 -6.42 -15.35 9.14
N ALA A 9 -6.24 -15.71 7.87
CA ALA A 9 -4.93 -15.63 7.21
C ALA A 9 -4.44 -14.18 7.06
N PHE A 10 -5.36 -13.21 6.99
CA PHE A 10 -5.01 -11.81 6.93
C PHE A 10 -4.38 -11.29 8.23
N GLN A 11 -4.90 -11.71 9.39
CA GLN A 11 -4.28 -11.40 10.67
C GLN A 11 -2.86 -11.97 10.77
N ASP A 12 -2.67 -13.23 10.36
CA ASP A 12 -1.36 -13.89 10.40
C ASP A 12 -0.34 -13.22 9.46
N ALA A 13 -0.77 -12.87 8.25
CA ALA A 13 0.07 -12.15 7.29
C ALA A 13 0.49 -10.77 7.83
N VAL A 14 -0.44 -10.04 8.46
CA VAL A 14 -0.16 -8.75 9.09
C VAL A 14 0.83 -8.91 10.25
N ALA A 15 0.63 -9.89 11.13
CA ALA A 15 1.58 -10.17 12.22
C ALA A 15 2.98 -10.49 11.68
N ASN A 16 3.07 -11.26 10.59
CA ASN A 16 4.33 -11.62 9.95
C ASN A 16 5.09 -10.42 9.38
N ILE A 17 4.41 -9.47 8.72
CA ILE A 17 5.08 -8.26 8.22
C ILE A 17 5.50 -7.33 9.36
N THR A 18 4.70 -7.24 10.43
CA THR A 18 5.05 -6.45 11.62
C THR A 18 6.30 -6.99 12.30
N LEU A 19 6.39 -8.31 12.47
CA LEU A 19 7.59 -8.95 13.02
C LEU A 19 8.82 -8.75 12.13
N ALA A 20 8.67 -8.83 10.81
CA ALA A 20 9.77 -8.60 9.88
C ALA A 20 10.30 -7.16 9.96
N VAL A 21 9.42 -6.16 10.10
CA VAL A 21 9.83 -4.75 10.27
C VAL A 21 10.47 -4.49 11.63
N ALA A 22 10.09 -5.23 12.68
CA ALA A 22 10.79 -5.16 13.96
C ALA A 22 12.25 -5.65 13.87
N GLN A 23 12.55 -6.53 12.92
CA GLN A 23 13.92 -7.05 12.67
C GLN A 23 14.72 -6.17 11.71
N ASP A 24 14.06 -5.52 10.74
CA ASP A 24 14.65 -4.54 9.84
C ASP A 24 13.77 -3.27 9.82
N PRO A 25 14.11 -2.24 10.62
CA PRO A 25 13.34 -1.00 10.67
C PRO A 25 13.30 -0.24 9.35
N ASN A 26 14.17 -0.54 8.37
CA ASN A 26 14.13 0.09 7.05
C ASN A 26 13.20 -0.62 6.07
N LEU A 27 12.72 -1.81 6.40
CA LEU A 27 11.77 -2.55 5.61
C LEU A 27 10.42 -1.84 5.58
N VAL A 28 9.87 -1.70 4.38
CA VAL A 28 8.45 -1.38 4.18
C VAL A 28 7.79 -2.61 3.59
N ALA A 29 6.66 -3.01 4.15
CA ALA A 29 5.90 -4.15 3.69
C ALA A 29 4.42 -3.82 3.65
N LEU A 30 3.68 -4.53 2.82
CA LEU A 30 2.23 -4.46 2.81
C LEU A 30 1.62 -5.84 2.64
N VAL A 31 0.41 -5.99 3.17
CA VAL A 31 -0.48 -7.12 2.89
C VAL A 31 -1.70 -6.57 2.18
N MET A 32 -2.07 -7.21 1.07
CA MET A 32 -3.26 -6.90 0.30
C MET A 32 -4.23 -8.08 0.38
N ARG A 33 -5.51 -7.81 0.61
CA ARG A 33 -6.61 -8.78 0.53
C ARG A 33 -7.72 -8.26 -0.37
N TRP A 34 -8.30 -9.12 -1.18
CA TRP A 34 -9.43 -8.78 -2.05
C TRP A 34 -10.74 -9.35 -1.52
N ASN A 35 -11.83 -8.58 -1.65
CA ASN A 35 -13.20 -9.00 -1.33
C ASN A 35 -13.37 -9.61 0.06
N GLU A 36 -12.52 -9.22 1.02
CA GLU A 36 -12.51 -9.79 2.38
C GLU A 36 -12.28 -11.32 2.38
N ASP A 37 -11.63 -11.86 1.34
CA ASP A 37 -11.35 -13.29 1.13
C ASP A 37 -9.88 -13.63 1.43
N ASP A 38 -9.66 -14.45 2.46
CA ASP A 38 -8.35 -14.89 2.90
C ASP A 38 -7.61 -15.79 1.89
N ALA A 39 -8.30 -16.32 0.87
CA ALA A 39 -7.68 -17.03 -0.24
C ALA A 39 -7.06 -16.08 -1.29
N LEU A 40 -7.52 -14.82 -1.35
CA LEU A 40 -7.05 -13.79 -2.28
C LEU A 40 -6.23 -12.75 -1.52
N LEU A 41 -5.09 -13.22 -1.03
CA LEU A 41 -4.19 -12.47 -0.16
C LEU A 41 -2.75 -12.52 -0.67
N TRP A 42 -2.07 -11.38 -0.65
CA TRP A 42 -0.69 -11.26 -1.08
C TRP A 42 0.13 -10.39 -0.13
N THR A 43 1.36 -10.81 0.15
CA THR A 43 2.33 -10.04 0.94
C THR A 43 3.42 -9.52 0.04
N LEU A 44 3.71 -8.22 0.13
CA LEU A 44 4.74 -7.54 -0.65
C LEU A 44 5.72 -6.82 0.27
N ARG A 45 6.98 -6.78 -0.15
CA ARG A 45 8.08 -6.19 0.62
C ARG A 45 8.88 -5.27 -0.30
N SER A 46 9.36 -4.15 0.26
CA SER A 46 10.36 -3.33 -0.40
C SER A 46 11.66 -4.10 -0.58
N LEU A 47 12.52 -3.63 -1.48
CA LEU A 47 13.87 -4.15 -1.59
C LEU A 47 14.66 -3.95 -0.29
N PRO A 48 15.68 -4.81 -0.03
CA PRO A 48 16.55 -4.67 1.14
C PRO A 48 17.25 -3.31 1.20
N ASN A 49 17.56 -2.84 2.40
CA ASN A 49 18.36 -1.64 2.67
C ASN A 49 17.85 -0.34 2.03
N GLY A 50 16.53 -0.15 1.96
CA GLY A 50 15.97 1.14 1.55
C GLY A 50 16.39 1.57 0.15
N GLN A 51 16.78 0.60 -0.69
CA GLN A 51 17.11 0.82 -2.09
C GLN A 51 15.92 1.47 -2.77
N ASN A 52 16.17 2.61 -3.41
CA ASN A 52 15.14 3.37 -4.10
C ASN A 52 15.08 3.04 -5.59
N THR A 53 16.01 2.23 -6.09
CA THR A 53 16.16 1.96 -7.52
C THR A 53 16.41 0.47 -7.75
N VAL A 54 15.85 -0.04 -8.83
CA VAL A 54 16.12 -1.38 -9.34
C VAL A 54 16.83 -1.22 -10.67
N PRO A 55 17.95 -1.92 -10.92
CA PRO A 55 18.56 -1.94 -12.24
C PRO A 55 17.51 -2.36 -13.29
N GLY A 56 17.29 -1.52 -14.30
CA GLY A 56 16.26 -1.75 -15.32
C GLY A 56 14.87 -1.13 -15.04
N GLY A 57 14.72 -0.34 -13.98
CA GLY A 57 13.50 0.46 -13.74
C GLY A 57 12.36 -0.26 -13.01
N GLY A 58 12.62 -1.41 -12.40
CA GLY A 58 11.62 -2.18 -11.64
C GLY A 58 11.07 -1.52 -10.37
N ALA A 59 10.26 -2.28 -9.63
CA ALA A 59 9.66 -1.87 -8.36
C ALA A 59 10.63 -2.03 -7.17
N ALA A 60 10.92 -0.94 -6.46
CA ALA A 60 11.78 -0.94 -5.29
C ALA A 60 10.98 -0.85 -3.98
N HIS A 61 9.80 -0.24 -4.01
CA HIS A 61 8.91 -0.06 -2.86
C HIS A 61 7.75 -1.06 -2.92
N ALA A 62 7.15 -1.38 -1.78
CA ALA A 62 6.08 -2.39 -1.71
C ALA A 62 4.85 -1.98 -2.54
N GLU A 63 4.53 -0.69 -2.56
CA GLU A 63 3.44 -0.08 -3.33
C GLU A 63 3.72 -0.14 -4.85
N GLU A 64 4.97 0.09 -5.27
CA GLU A 64 5.37 -0.09 -6.66
C GLU A 64 5.24 -1.56 -7.07
N ALA A 65 5.60 -2.50 -6.18
CA ALA A 65 5.47 -3.92 -6.44
C ALA A 65 4.00 -4.34 -6.57
N LEU A 66 3.11 -3.74 -5.80
CA LEU A 66 1.66 -3.92 -5.94
C LEU A 66 1.20 -3.49 -7.34
N ILE A 67 1.57 -2.28 -7.75
CA ILE A 67 1.18 -1.71 -9.05
C ILE A 67 1.66 -2.59 -10.21
N VAL A 68 2.95 -2.95 -10.19
CA VAL A 68 3.57 -3.74 -11.27
C VAL A 68 2.97 -5.14 -11.38
N ASN A 69 2.64 -5.77 -10.24
CA ASN A 69 2.15 -7.14 -10.22
C ASN A 69 0.62 -7.24 -10.37
N TRP A 70 -0.10 -6.12 -10.46
CA TRP A 70 -1.56 -6.12 -10.43
C TRP A 70 -2.22 -7.03 -11.46
N ALA A 71 -1.76 -6.98 -12.71
CA ALA A 71 -2.29 -7.84 -13.78
C ALA A 71 -2.13 -9.33 -13.45
N GLY A 72 -1.07 -9.69 -12.72
CA GLY A 72 -0.86 -11.06 -12.22
C GLY A 72 -1.88 -11.47 -11.16
N TYR A 73 -2.29 -10.56 -10.27
CA TYR A 73 -3.34 -10.82 -9.28
C TYR A 73 -4.71 -10.97 -9.93
N VAL A 74 -5.03 -10.11 -10.92
CA VAL A 74 -6.27 -10.23 -11.70
C VAL A 74 -6.31 -11.57 -12.44
N ALA A 75 -5.20 -12.00 -13.04
CA ALA A 75 -5.11 -13.30 -13.71
C ALA A 75 -5.32 -14.47 -12.73
N GLN A 76 -4.79 -14.38 -11.50
CA GLN A 76 -5.04 -15.37 -10.45
C GLN A 76 -6.51 -15.39 -9.99
N ASN A 77 -7.22 -14.28 -10.11
CA ASN A 77 -8.65 -14.17 -9.85
C ASN A 77 -9.52 -14.37 -11.11
N ASN A 78 -9.17 -15.34 -11.96
CA ASN A 78 -9.91 -15.67 -13.19
C ASN A 78 -10.13 -14.48 -14.15
N GLY A 79 -9.23 -13.50 -14.15
CA GLY A 79 -9.34 -12.30 -14.98
C GLY A 79 -10.31 -11.24 -14.45
N GLN A 80 -10.80 -11.38 -13.21
CA GLN A 80 -11.77 -10.45 -12.61
C GLN A 80 -11.08 -9.50 -11.63
N GLU A 81 -11.38 -8.20 -11.78
CA GLU A 81 -11.03 -7.18 -10.80
C GLU A 81 -11.91 -7.35 -9.53
N PRO A 82 -11.40 -7.02 -8.34
CA PRO A 82 -12.17 -7.12 -7.10
C PRO A 82 -13.18 -5.97 -6.96
N ASN A 83 -14.14 -6.11 -6.05
CA ASN A 83 -15.02 -5.02 -5.65
C ASN A 83 -14.48 -4.25 -4.45
N ILE A 84 -13.79 -4.97 -3.54
CA ILE A 84 -13.17 -4.43 -2.32
C ILE A 84 -11.69 -4.78 -2.32
N VAL A 85 -10.85 -3.81 -1.97
CA VAL A 85 -9.41 -4.01 -1.76
C VAL A 85 -9.00 -3.48 -0.41
N GLU A 86 -8.40 -4.34 0.40
CA GLU A 86 -7.83 -4.00 1.70
C GLU A 86 -6.31 -4.04 1.60
N ILE A 87 -5.65 -2.95 1.96
CA ILE A 87 -4.20 -2.84 2.01
C ILE A 87 -3.81 -2.43 3.42
N LEU A 88 -2.95 -3.20 4.06
CA LEU A 88 -2.30 -2.81 5.31
C LEU A 88 -0.80 -2.66 5.07
N LEU A 89 -0.29 -1.45 5.28
CA LEU A 89 1.12 -1.09 5.14
C LEU A 89 1.79 -0.97 6.50
N THR A 90 3.07 -1.35 6.60
CA THR A 90 3.84 -1.13 7.83
C THR A 90 4.18 0.34 8.05
N LYS A 91 4.28 1.13 6.99
CA LYS A 91 4.48 2.58 7.02
C LYS A 91 3.63 3.26 5.96
N SER A 92 3.23 4.51 6.20
CA SER A 92 2.50 5.29 5.21
C SER A 92 3.30 5.40 3.90
N PRO A 93 2.65 5.45 2.72
CA PRO A 93 3.36 5.58 1.46
C PRO A 93 4.17 6.87 1.42
N CYS A 94 5.38 6.81 0.85
CA CYS A 94 6.24 7.99 0.77
C CYS A 94 5.67 9.04 -0.19
N LEU A 95 5.98 10.32 0.04
CA LEU A 95 5.65 11.42 -0.87
C LEU A 95 6.74 11.67 -1.91
N ASP A 96 8.01 11.41 -1.55
CA ASP A 96 9.16 11.89 -2.32
C ASP A 96 10.26 10.84 -2.54
N ARG A 97 10.35 9.82 -1.66
CA ARG A 97 11.42 8.82 -1.67
C ARG A 97 11.44 7.96 -2.93
N SER A 98 10.27 7.60 -3.44
CA SER A 98 10.12 6.84 -4.68
C SER A 98 10.29 7.79 -5.88
N PRO A 99 11.37 7.70 -6.68
CA PRO A 99 11.58 8.58 -7.82
C PRO A 99 10.54 8.42 -8.93
N GLU A 100 10.48 9.41 -9.82
CA GLU A 100 9.86 9.25 -11.13
C GLU A 100 10.57 8.15 -11.91
N ARG A 101 9.81 7.26 -12.55
CA ARG A 101 10.38 6.17 -13.34
C ARG A 101 9.37 5.60 -14.33
N GLN A 102 9.88 4.86 -15.31
CA GLN A 102 9.06 4.09 -16.25
C GLN A 102 8.67 2.74 -15.63
N MET A 103 7.38 2.47 -15.49
CA MET A 103 6.83 1.18 -15.08
C MET A 103 5.63 0.88 -15.96
N LEU A 104 5.37 -0.40 -16.27
CA LEU A 104 4.22 -0.81 -17.09
C LEU A 104 4.16 -0.13 -18.48
N GLY A 105 5.30 0.33 -19.01
CA GLY A 105 5.37 1.02 -20.30
C GLY A 105 4.99 2.50 -20.26
N GLU A 106 4.79 3.09 -19.07
CA GLU A 106 4.44 4.50 -18.91
C GLU A 106 5.25 5.19 -17.80
N ALA A 107 5.21 6.53 -17.80
CA ALA A 107 5.86 7.35 -16.78
C ALA A 107 5.00 7.44 -15.52
N TRP A 108 5.58 7.08 -14.36
CA TRP A 108 4.96 7.21 -13.06
C TRP A 108 5.59 8.35 -12.27
N THR A 109 4.74 9.19 -11.66
CA THR A 109 5.13 10.37 -10.88
C THR A 109 5.93 10.02 -9.63
N ARG A 110 6.69 10.97 -9.07
CA ARG A 110 7.40 10.78 -7.80
C ARG A 110 6.42 10.45 -6.66
N GLY A 111 6.84 9.62 -5.71
CA GLY A 111 6.12 9.29 -4.48
C GLY A 111 5.20 8.08 -4.60
N CYS A 112 5.26 7.18 -3.62
CA CYS A 112 4.33 6.04 -3.57
C CYS A 112 2.89 6.49 -3.34
N SER A 113 2.67 7.60 -2.63
CA SER A 113 1.32 8.13 -2.41
C SER A 113 0.68 8.55 -3.73
N SER A 114 1.37 9.36 -4.55
CA SER A 114 0.85 9.84 -5.83
C SER A 114 0.73 8.71 -6.86
N LYS A 115 1.67 7.76 -6.87
CA LYS A 115 1.55 6.53 -7.69
C LYS A 115 0.32 5.70 -7.29
N LEU A 116 0.12 5.46 -5.99
CA LEU A 116 -1.02 4.70 -5.50
C LEU A 116 -2.34 5.44 -5.75
N ARG A 117 -2.35 6.78 -5.66
CA ARG A 117 -3.49 7.62 -6.02
C ARG A 117 -3.89 7.43 -7.50
N GLN A 118 -2.92 7.58 -8.42
CA GLN A 118 -3.15 7.34 -9.84
C GLN A 118 -3.70 5.94 -10.07
N PHE A 119 -3.06 4.94 -9.46
CA PHE A 119 -3.48 3.54 -9.57
C PHE A 119 -4.91 3.29 -9.12
N ILE A 120 -5.33 3.85 -7.98
CA ILE A 120 -6.71 3.71 -7.48
C ILE A 120 -7.73 4.31 -8.44
N LEU A 121 -7.41 5.47 -9.03
CA LEU A 121 -8.29 6.17 -9.96
C LEU A 121 -8.44 5.42 -11.30
N ASP A 122 -7.42 4.66 -11.70
CA ASP A 122 -7.42 3.88 -12.94
C ASP A 122 -8.13 2.53 -12.81
N LYS A 123 -8.62 2.16 -11.61
CA LYS A 123 -9.23 0.85 -11.36
C LYS A 123 -10.73 0.93 -11.12
N PRO A 124 -11.51 -0.04 -11.65
CA PRO A 124 -12.97 -0.08 -11.50
C PRO A 124 -13.39 -0.68 -10.14
N ILE A 125 -12.73 -0.29 -9.06
CA ILE A 125 -12.95 -0.82 -7.70
C ILE A 125 -13.80 0.17 -6.90
N ASN A 126 -14.79 -0.35 -6.17
CA ASN A 126 -15.77 0.47 -5.46
C ASN A 126 -15.39 0.79 -4.01
N ASP A 127 -14.49 0.01 -3.39
CA ASP A 127 -14.10 0.17 -1.99
C ASP A 127 -12.62 -0.17 -1.79
N TRP A 128 -11.80 0.88 -1.61
CA TRP A 128 -10.41 0.76 -1.21
C TRP A 128 -10.28 1.12 0.27
N ARG A 129 -9.73 0.21 1.05
CA ARG A 129 -9.42 0.41 2.46
C ARG A 129 -7.91 0.32 2.64
N ILE A 130 -7.25 1.44 2.82
CA ILE A 130 -5.79 1.50 2.93
C ILE A 130 -5.43 1.97 4.33
N CYS A 131 -4.81 1.08 5.09
CA CYS A 131 -4.36 1.35 6.43
C CYS A 131 -2.84 1.29 6.51
N PHE A 132 -2.24 2.10 7.40
CA PHE A 132 -0.83 1.98 7.73
C PHE A 132 -0.61 1.97 9.25
N LEU A 133 0.45 1.30 9.69
CA LEU A 133 0.77 1.14 11.12
C LEU A 133 1.55 2.31 11.72
N ALA A 134 2.38 2.97 10.91
CA ALA A 134 3.19 4.13 11.30
C ALA A 134 3.31 5.13 10.16
N TYR A 135 3.69 6.37 10.46
CA TYR A 135 4.04 7.34 9.42
C TYR A 135 5.48 7.14 8.94
N TYR A 136 5.68 7.30 7.64
CA TYR A 136 7.03 7.37 7.06
C TYR A 136 7.66 8.73 7.38
N GLN A 137 8.81 8.71 8.08
CA GLN A 137 9.53 9.85 8.69
C GLN A 137 8.81 10.47 9.90
N GLU A 138 9.22 10.07 11.09
CA GLU A 138 8.59 10.41 12.38
C GLU A 138 9.09 11.75 13.00
N ASP A 139 10.10 12.41 12.43
CA ASP A 139 10.86 13.45 13.14
C ASP A 139 10.62 14.92 12.71
N ILE A 140 9.76 15.17 11.72
CA ILE A 140 9.40 16.55 11.37
C ILE A 140 7.89 16.62 11.34
N ARG A 141 7.37 17.58 12.12
CA ARG A 141 5.97 18.01 12.23
C ARG A 141 5.33 18.28 10.85
N ILE A 142 5.04 17.23 10.10
CA ILE A 142 4.11 17.27 8.99
C ILE A 142 2.79 16.86 9.64
N GLU A 143 1.83 17.78 9.69
CA GLU A 143 0.45 17.42 9.96
C GLU A 143 0.04 16.41 8.88
N ALA A 144 0.18 15.12 9.15
CA ALA A 144 0.02 14.08 8.14
C ALA A 144 -1.41 14.02 7.56
N GLN A 145 -2.36 14.64 8.25
CA GLN A 145 -3.72 14.91 7.79
C GLN A 145 -3.83 16.11 6.83
N ALA A 146 -2.93 17.09 6.90
CA ALA A 146 -2.92 18.29 6.04
C ALA A 146 -1.91 18.21 4.88
N TYR A 147 -0.80 17.49 5.05
CA TYR A 147 0.32 17.46 4.09
C TYR A 147 0.98 16.08 3.95
N GLY A 148 0.37 15.03 4.48
CA GLY A 148 0.92 13.66 4.45
C GLY A 148 0.26 12.74 3.43
N ALA A 149 0.64 11.47 3.48
CA ALA A 149 0.10 10.41 2.62
C ALA A 149 -1.44 10.37 2.57
N VAL A 150 -2.15 10.71 3.65
CA VAL A 150 -3.62 10.71 3.69
C VAL A 150 -4.21 11.82 2.82
N ALA A 151 -3.59 13.00 2.82
CA ALA A 151 -4.07 14.16 2.06
C ALA A 151 -4.03 13.90 0.54
N GLU A 152 -3.07 13.10 0.07
CA GLU A 152 -2.99 12.66 -1.33
C GLU A 152 -4.22 11.87 -1.80
N PHE A 153 -5.01 11.29 -0.89
CA PHE A 153 -6.23 10.55 -1.24
C PHE A 153 -7.51 11.34 -0.98
N ALA A 154 -7.39 12.61 -0.53
CA ALA A 154 -8.53 13.47 -0.34
C ALA A 154 -9.34 13.61 -1.65
N GLY A 155 -10.66 13.53 -1.52
CA GLY A 155 -11.60 13.65 -2.64
C GLY A 155 -11.72 12.41 -3.54
N ILE A 156 -11.17 11.25 -3.16
CA ILE A 156 -11.42 9.97 -3.84
C ILE A 156 -12.55 9.23 -3.08
N PRO A 157 -13.80 9.25 -3.57
CA PRO A 157 -14.95 8.73 -2.80
C PRO A 157 -14.85 7.24 -2.48
N GLN A 158 -14.22 6.47 -3.36
CA GLN A 158 -14.04 5.03 -3.21
C GLN A 158 -12.81 4.65 -2.37
N ALA A 159 -12.05 5.61 -1.84
CA ALA A 159 -10.83 5.31 -1.09
C ALA A 159 -10.84 5.87 0.33
N ASP A 160 -10.59 4.97 1.27
CA ASP A 160 -10.52 5.24 2.70
C ASP A 160 -9.11 4.97 3.21
N VAL A 161 -8.37 6.04 3.51
CA VAL A 161 -6.95 5.97 3.88
C VAL A 161 -6.73 6.49 5.31
N TYR A 162 -6.15 5.68 6.19
CA TYR A 162 -6.05 6.03 7.62
C TYR A 162 -4.92 5.34 8.38
N LEU A 163 -4.50 5.94 9.49
CA LEU A 163 -3.60 5.31 10.47
C LEU A 163 -4.38 4.28 11.30
N TRP A 164 -3.82 3.08 11.47
CA TRP A 164 -4.46 1.99 12.23
C TRP A 164 -4.91 2.43 13.63
N ALA A 165 -4.01 3.11 14.35
CA ALA A 165 -4.24 3.59 15.71
C ALA A 165 -5.36 4.64 15.85
N ASP A 166 -5.80 5.26 14.76
CA ASP A 166 -6.90 6.25 14.80
C ASP A 166 -8.28 5.59 14.83
N ARG A 167 -8.40 4.35 14.32
CA ARG A 167 -9.71 3.69 14.14
C ARG A 167 -9.88 2.39 14.90
N HIS A 168 -8.78 1.79 15.31
CA HIS A 168 -8.78 0.48 15.97
C HIS A 168 -8.29 0.59 17.42
N ARG A 169 -8.62 1.71 18.10
CA ARG A 169 -8.37 1.86 19.53
C ARG A 169 -9.21 0.85 20.31
N GLY A 170 -8.51 -0.12 20.88
CA GLY A 170 -8.94 -1.06 21.92
C GLY A 170 -7.76 -1.29 22.85
#